data_AF-B6WRQ4-F1
#
_entry.id   AF-B6WRQ4-F1
#
_cell.length_a   1.000
_cell.length_b   1.000
_cell.length_c   1.000
_cell.angle_alpha   90.00
_cell.angle_beta   90.00
_cell.angle_gamma   90.00
#
_symmetry.space_group_name_H-M   'P 1'
#
loop_
_entity.id
_entity.type
_entity.pdbx_description
1 polymer ?
#
loop_
_entity_poly.entity_id
_entity_poly.type
_entity_poly.pdbx_seq_one_letter_code
_entity_poly.pdbx_strand_id
1 'polypeptide(L)'
;MSSIPTPSTRCSVKEAYRGKYLPEQTISFRVYYDGTDQIGVATIDLPELSYMTESLSGAGIAGEIDSPTLGMTESMTLKMSFNSVYPEIYNMLDWTRSNLFECYAAVQMSDPATSMRTSVPLRVNVVGRAKSFPLGSLEPGKKQGNEQELEVTRLEVLLDGEEKLLVDKLNFIHRVDGTDLLATVRAQMGLNV
;
A
#
# COMPACT_ATOMS: atom_id res chain seq x y z
N MET A 1 -39.40 23.45 -15.07
CA MET A 1 -38.22 22.62 -15.44
C MET A 1 -37.24 22.71 -14.29
N SER A 2 -37.24 21.69 -13.43
CA SER A 2 -36.44 21.63 -12.20
C SER A 2 -35.03 21.18 -12.56
N SER A 3 -34.04 21.99 -12.19
CA SER A 3 -32.62 21.73 -12.40
C SER A 3 -32.17 20.51 -11.60
N ILE A 4 -31.72 19.48 -12.30
CA ILE A 4 -31.02 18.33 -11.72
C ILE A 4 -29.74 18.85 -11.05
N PRO A 5 -29.51 18.61 -9.75
CA PRO A 5 -28.30 19.07 -9.09
C PRO A 5 -27.10 18.29 -9.62
N THR A 6 -26.12 19.00 -10.16
CA THR A 6 -24.79 18.46 -10.47
C THR A 6 -24.12 17.95 -9.18
N PRO A 7 -23.47 16.77 -9.18
CA PRO A 7 -22.80 16.24 -8.00
C PRO A 7 -21.47 16.97 -7.80
N SER A 8 -21.52 18.19 -7.26
CA SER A 8 -20.33 19.02 -7.02
C SER A 8 -19.87 19.03 -5.56
N THR A 9 -20.36 18.13 -4.71
CA THR A 9 -19.91 18.05 -3.33
C THR A 9 -19.03 16.81 -3.16
N ARG A 10 -17.73 16.95 -3.45
CA ARG A 10 -16.72 16.01 -2.94
C ARG A 10 -16.83 16.02 -1.41
N CYS A 11 -17.52 15.02 -0.87
CA CYS A 11 -17.52 14.74 0.56
C CYS A 11 -16.10 14.35 0.92
N SER A 12 -15.46 15.10 1.80
CA SER A 12 -14.09 14.81 2.22
C SER A 12 -14.03 13.40 2.84
N VAL A 13 -12.93 12.67 2.64
CA VAL A 13 -12.72 11.31 3.20
C VAL A 13 -12.97 11.27 4.71
N LYS A 14 -12.58 12.35 5.39
CA LYS A 14 -12.79 12.51 6.84
C LYS A 14 -14.27 12.56 7.22
N GLU A 15 -15.14 13.07 6.36
CA GLU A 15 -16.60 13.04 6.55
C GLU A 15 -17.22 11.71 6.11
N ALA A 16 -16.66 11.05 5.09
CA ALA A 16 -17.15 9.75 4.65
C ALA A 16 -16.99 8.67 5.75
N TYR A 17 -15.84 8.65 6.42
CA TYR A 17 -15.53 7.66 7.47
C TYR A 17 -16.02 8.05 8.87
N ARG A 18 -16.46 9.30 9.10
CA ARG A 18 -16.97 9.75 10.41
C ARG A 18 -18.40 9.27 10.73
N GLY A 19 -19.07 8.58 9.81
CA GLY A 19 -20.30 7.87 10.17
C GLY A 19 -21.30 7.57 9.05
N LYS A 20 -20.91 7.44 7.77
CA LYS A 20 -21.94 7.21 6.73
C LYS A 20 -21.54 6.49 5.45
N TYR A 21 -20.41 5.81 5.38
CA TYR A 21 -20.09 4.98 4.21
C TYR A 21 -19.52 3.62 4.64
N LEU A 22 -20.10 2.55 4.12
CA LEU A 22 -19.69 1.16 4.31
C LEU A 22 -18.78 0.76 3.14
N PRO A 23 -17.51 0.42 3.38
CA PRO A 23 -16.66 -0.17 2.34
C PRO A 23 -17.18 -1.56 2.00
N GLU A 24 -17.41 -1.81 0.70
CA GLU A 24 -17.91 -3.10 0.23
C GLU A 24 -16.81 -3.93 -0.41
N GLN A 25 -16.29 -3.48 -1.56
CA GLN A 25 -15.34 -4.25 -2.37
C GLN A 25 -14.52 -3.36 -3.29
N THR A 26 -13.35 -3.84 -3.68
CA THR A 26 -12.56 -3.22 -4.77
C THR A 26 -13.23 -3.55 -6.11
N ILE A 27 -13.58 -2.52 -6.87
CA ILE A 27 -14.25 -2.65 -8.18
C ILE A 27 -13.26 -3.10 -9.25
N SER A 28 -12.12 -2.42 -9.29
CA SER A 28 -11.08 -2.65 -10.30
C SER A 28 -9.77 -2.07 -9.80
N PHE A 29 -8.66 -2.60 -10.28
CA PHE A 29 -7.33 -2.08 -10.02
C PHE A 29 -6.48 -2.07 -11.31
N ARG A 30 -5.47 -1.22 -11.31
CA ARG A 30 -4.39 -1.17 -12.31
C ARG A 30 -3.07 -0.94 -11.61
N VAL A 31 -2.00 -1.47 -12.20
CA VAL A 31 -0.65 -1.33 -11.68
C VAL A 31 0.21 -0.69 -12.76
N TYR A 32 0.94 0.34 -12.39
CA TYR A 32 1.94 0.96 -13.26
C TYR A 32 3.33 0.70 -12.69
N TYR A 33 4.27 0.43 -13.59
CA TYR A 33 5.70 0.32 -13.28
C TYR A 33 6.42 1.44 -14.00
N ASP A 34 7.05 2.35 -13.25
CA ASP A 34 7.78 3.51 -13.80
C ASP A 34 6.94 4.31 -14.85
N GLY A 35 5.64 4.46 -14.60
CA GLY A 35 4.68 5.14 -15.49
C GLY A 35 4.14 4.29 -16.65
N THR A 36 4.60 3.04 -16.81
CA THR A 36 4.12 2.11 -17.85
C THR A 36 3.05 1.18 -17.29
N ASP A 37 1.89 1.10 -17.95
CA ASP A 37 0.75 0.28 -17.53
C ASP A 37 1.06 -1.23 -17.63
N GLN A 38 0.92 -1.94 -16.52
CA GLN A 38 1.16 -3.38 -16.43
C GLN A 38 -0.17 -4.15 -16.58
N ILE A 39 -0.59 -4.32 -17.83
CA ILE A 39 -1.84 -5.02 -18.22
C ILE A 39 -1.82 -6.52 -17.80
N GLY A 40 -0.64 -7.04 -17.45
CA GLY A 40 -0.39 -8.45 -17.12
C GLY A 40 -0.68 -8.92 -15.70
N VAL A 41 -0.91 -8.01 -14.77
CA VAL A 41 -1.06 -8.34 -13.34
C VAL A 41 -2.40 -9.03 -13.10
N ALA A 42 -2.36 -10.23 -12.53
CA ALA A 42 -3.52 -11.04 -12.20
C ALA A 42 -4.05 -10.71 -10.80
N THR A 43 -3.16 -10.67 -9.81
CA THR A 43 -3.47 -10.36 -8.41
C THR A 43 -2.28 -9.64 -7.78
N ILE A 44 -2.59 -8.79 -6.80
CA ILE A 44 -1.60 -8.10 -5.99
C ILE A 44 -1.96 -8.28 -4.52
N ASP A 45 -1.01 -8.80 -3.75
CA ASP A 45 -1.11 -8.87 -2.30
C ASP A 45 -0.33 -7.69 -1.73
N LEU A 46 -1.08 -6.71 -1.21
CA LEU A 46 -0.51 -5.53 -0.58
C LEU A 46 0.32 -5.92 0.64
N PRO A 47 1.41 -5.18 0.94
CA PRO A 47 2.30 -5.53 2.02
C PRO A 47 1.62 -5.44 3.38
N GLU A 48 1.92 -6.42 4.23
CA GLU A 48 1.51 -6.41 5.64
C GLU A 48 2.49 -5.55 6.46
N LEU A 49 1.94 -4.80 7.42
CA LEU A 49 2.70 -3.98 8.35
C LEU A 49 2.79 -4.68 9.69
N SER A 50 3.93 -5.32 9.96
CA SER A 50 4.32 -5.76 11.29
C SER A 50 5.35 -4.81 11.90
N TYR A 51 5.26 -4.60 13.21
CA TYR A 51 6.18 -3.76 13.97
C TYR A 51 7.12 -4.63 14.81
N MET A 52 8.38 -4.24 14.92
CA MET A 52 9.30 -4.94 15.82
C MET A 52 8.83 -4.75 17.27
N THR A 53 8.72 -5.82 18.04
CA THR A 53 8.31 -5.78 19.45
C THR A 53 9.47 -6.17 20.37
N GLU A 54 9.57 -5.50 21.52
CA GLU A 54 10.48 -5.90 22.59
C GLU A 54 9.65 -6.29 23.82
N SER A 55 9.98 -7.44 24.41
CA SER A 55 9.30 -7.95 25.61
C SER A 55 9.81 -7.23 26.85
N LEU A 56 8.92 -6.44 27.47
CA LEU A 56 9.19 -5.77 28.73
C LEU A 56 8.74 -6.65 29.90
N SER A 57 9.68 -6.99 30.77
CA SER A 57 9.44 -7.64 32.06
C SER A 57 10.21 -6.91 33.18
N GLY A 58 9.63 -6.85 34.38
CA GLY A 58 10.26 -6.14 35.51
C GLY A 58 9.40 -6.04 36.77
N ALA A 59 10.00 -5.56 37.86
CA ALA A 59 9.30 -5.32 39.12
C ALA A 59 8.21 -4.25 38.93
N GLY A 60 6.95 -4.63 39.14
CA GLY A 60 5.78 -3.78 38.90
C GLY A 60 4.99 -4.12 37.62
N ILE A 61 5.47 -5.06 36.81
CA ILE A 61 4.71 -5.65 35.68
C ILE A 61 4.36 -7.09 36.05
N ALA A 62 3.07 -7.39 36.13
CA ALA A 62 2.58 -8.74 36.40
C ALA A 62 2.51 -9.53 35.08
N GLY A 63 3.67 -9.94 34.57
CA GLY A 63 3.81 -10.71 33.33
C GLY A 63 4.76 -10.07 32.32
N GLU A 64 4.59 -10.44 31.05
CA GLU A 64 5.32 -9.89 29.92
C GLU A 64 4.38 -9.01 29.08
N ILE A 65 4.87 -7.85 28.66
CA ILE A 65 4.18 -6.97 27.71
C ILE A 65 5.09 -6.82 26.48
N ASP A 66 4.60 -7.23 25.32
CA ASP A 66 5.27 -6.96 24.04
C ASP A 66 4.95 -5.52 23.61
N SER A 67 5.93 -4.63 23.76
CA SER A 67 5.79 -3.24 23.32
C SER A 67 6.37 -3.08 21.91
N PRO A 68 5.59 -2.64 20.92
CA PRO A 68 6.13 -2.33 19.60
C PRO A 68 7.10 -1.15 19.68
N THR A 69 8.25 -1.27 19.05
CA THR A 69 9.21 -0.19 18.89
C THR A 69 8.63 0.87 17.96
N LEU A 70 8.65 2.13 18.40
CA LEU A 70 7.99 3.23 17.71
C LEU A 70 8.48 3.37 16.26
N GLY A 71 7.56 3.26 15.30
CA GLY A 71 7.81 3.49 13.86
C GLY A 71 8.75 2.48 13.19
N MET A 72 9.20 1.45 13.90
CA MET A 72 10.07 0.42 13.37
C MET A 72 9.26 -0.77 12.87
N THR A 73 9.16 -0.88 11.55
CA THR A 73 8.48 -1.99 10.87
C THR A 73 9.45 -3.13 10.56
N GLU A 74 8.98 -4.38 10.60
CA GLU A 74 9.75 -5.53 10.13
C GLU A 74 9.85 -5.57 8.59
N SER A 75 10.37 -6.66 8.04
CA SER A 75 10.40 -6.93 6.60
C SER A 75 8.98 -6.84 6.03
N MET A 76 8.82 -6.05 4.97
CA MET A 76 7.54 -5.87 4.30
C MET A 76 7.67 -6.50 2.92
N THR A 77 6.82 -7.45 2.59
CA THR A 77 6.84 -8.12 1.30
C THR A 77 5.55 -7.85 0.55
N LEU A 78 5.67 -7.59 -0.76
CA LEU A 78 4.54 -7.46 -1.67
C LEU A 78 4.62 -8.58 -2.70
N LYS A 79 3.48 -9.25 -2.94
CA LYS A 79 3.40 -10.34 -3.91
C LYS A 79 2.60 -9.91 -5.12
N MET A 80 3.11 -10.18 -6.31
CA MET A 80 2.40 -9.94 -7.57
C MET A 80 2.40 -11.18 -8.43
N SER A 81 1.19 -11.60 -8.82
CA SER A 81 1.01 -12.70 -9.76
C SER A 81 0.72 -12.17 -11.15
N PHE A 82 1.44 -12.68 -12.15
CA PHE A 82 1.28 -12.29 -13.55
C PHE A 82 0.68 -13.43 -14.37
N ASN A 83 -0.26 -13.09 -15.26
CA ASN A 83 -0.91 -14.06 -16.14
C ASN A 83 -0.03 -14.49 -17.33
N SER A 84 0.90 -13.64 -17.75
CA SER A 84 1.76 -13.85 -18.92
C SER A 84 3.12 -13.18 -18.72
N VAL A 85 4.11 -13.56 -19.51
CA VAL A 85 5.46 -12.95 -19.47
C VAL A 85 5.42 -11.62 -20.23
N TYR A 86 5.75 -10.55 -19.50
CA TYR A 86 6.02 -9.26 -20.08
C TYR A 86 7.52 -8.99 -20.02
N PRO A 87 8.13 -8.47 -21.08
CA PRO A 87 9.57 -8.20 -21.11
C PRO A 87 9.97 -7.15 -20.07
N GLU A 88 9.08 -6.21 -19.76
CA GLU A 88 9.30 -5.13 -18.78
C GLU A 88 9.46 -5.64 -17.35
N ILE A 89 8.86 -6.79 -17.04
CA ILE A 89 8.96 -7.41 -15.72
C ILE A 89 10.43 -7.79 -15.42
N TYR A 90 11.25 -8.09 -16.43
CA TYR A 90 12.67 -8.38 -16.21
C TYR A 90 13.46 -7.13 -15.75
N ASN A 91 12.97 -5.92 -16.00
CA ASN A 91 13.58 -4.70 -15.47
C ASN A 91 13.55 -4.67 -13.94
N MET A 92 12.64 -5.42 -13.31
CA MET A 92 12.56 -5.55 -11.86
C MET A 92 13.77 -6.29 -11.27
N LEU A 93 14.46 -7.11 -12.07
CA LEU A 93 15.71 -7.78 -11.69
C LEU A 93 16.93 -6.86 -11.76
N ASP A 94 16.79 -5.65 -12.32
CA ASP A 94 17.87 -4.68 -12.34
C ASP A 94 18.00 -4.00 -10.97
N TRP A 95 19.01 -4.41 -10.21
CA TRP A 95 19.28 -3.88 -8.87
C TRP A 95 19.90 -2.48 -8.88
N THR A 96 20.29 -1.98 -10.05
CA THR A 96 20.84 -0.61 -10.19
C THR A 96 19.74 0.45 -10.21
N ARG A 97 18.48 0.04 -10.43
CA ARG A 97 17.32 0.94 -10.53
C ARG A 97 16.40 0.82 -9.32
N SER A 98 15.72 1.92 -9.02
CA SER A 98 14.64 1.93 -8.04
C SER A 98 13.35 1.49 -8.74
N ASN A 99 12.77 0.36 -8.34
CA ASN A 99 11.52 -0.12 -8.90
C ASN A 99 10.35 0.55 -8.19
N LEU A 100 9.67 1.47 -8.88
CA LEU A 100 8.45 2.13 -8.41
C LEU A 100 7.22 1.44 -9.01
N PHE A 101 6.35 0.97 -8.14
CA PHE A 101 5.03 0.44 -8.49
C PHE A 101 3.95 1.38 -7.98
N GLU A 102 3.03 1.75 -8.86
CA GLU A 102 1.89 2.59 -8.52
C GLU A 102 0.62 1.79 -8.76
N CYS A 103 -0.04 1.41 -7.67
CA CYS A 103 -1.25 0.61 -7.71
C CYS A 103 -2.45 1.53 -7.52
N TYR A 104 -3.29 1.62 -8.54
CA TYR A 104 -4.53 2.39 -8.52
C TYR A 104 -5.69 1.42 -8.37
N ALA A 105 -6.54 1.64 -7.38
CA ALA A 105 -7.73 0.85 -7.14
C ALA A 105 -8.95 1.75 -6.92
N ALA A 106 -10.11 1.31 -7.40
CA ALA A 106 -11.39 1.96 -7.09
C ALA A 106 -12.12 1.13 -6.04
N VAL A 107 -12.34 1.70 -4.86
CA VAL A 107 -13.03 1.03 -3.75
C VAL A 107 -14.48 1.46 -3.72
N GLN A 108 -15.40 0.50 -3.74
CA GLN A 108 -16.84 0.75 -3.64
C GLN A 108 -17.22 1.08 -2.20
N MET A 109 -17.93 2.19 -2.05
CA MET A 109 -18.49 2.68 -0.80
C MET A 109 -20.01 2.79 -0.94
N SER A 110 -20.73 2.39 0.10
CA SER A 110 -22.20 2.43 0.14
C SER A 110 -22.68 3.35 1.25
N ASP A 111 -23.55 4.31 0.95
CA ASP A 111 -24.21 5.14 1.97
C ASP A 111 -25.42 4.38 2.53
N PRO A 112 -25.41 3.96 3.81
CA PRO A 112 -26.51 3.22 4.41
C PRO A 112 -27.80 4.05 4.54
N ALA A 113 -27.74 5.39 4.47
CA ALA A 113 -28.92 6.24 4.58
C ALA A 113 -29.62 6.47 3.24
N THR A 114 -28.90 6.41 2.12
CA THR A 114 -29.46 6.65 0.78
C THR A 114 -29.44 5.41 -0.11
N SER A 115 -28.79 4.32 0.34
CA SER A 115 -28.47 3.14 -0.47
C SER A 115 -27.71 3.45 -1.76
N MET A 116 -27.12 4.66 -1.88
CA MET A 116 -26.34 5.04 -3.05
C MET A 116 -24.93 4.49 -2.96
N ARG A 117 -24.46 3.93 -4.08
CA ARG A 117 -23.09 3.44 -4.23
C ARG A 117 -22.24 4.52 -4.87
N THR A 118 -21.10 4.79 -4.26
CA THR A 118 -20.04 5.66 -4.80
C THR A 118 -18.71 4.91 -4.83
N SER A 119 -17.72 5.45 -5.51
CA SER A 119 -16.37 4.89 -5.55
C SER A 119 -15.36 5.90 -5.02
N VAL A 120 -14.45 5.45 -4.17
CA VAL A 120 -13.32 6.25 -3.67
C VAL A 120 -12.03 5.71 -4.28
N PRO A 121 -11.15 6.58 -4.82
CA PRO A 121 -9.88 6.14 -5.35
C PRO A 121 -8.90 5.83 -4.21
N LEU A 122 -8.30 4.64 -4.27
CA LEU A 122 -7.19 4.19 -3.46
C LEU A 122 -5.94 4.14 -4.34
N ARG A 123 -4.86 4.79 -3.91
CA ARG A 123 -3.55 4.70 -4.56
C ARG A 123 -2.53 4.19 -3.56
N VAL A 124 -1.80 3.17 -3.96
CA VAL A 124 -0.73 2.57 -3.16
C VAL A 124 0.55 2.62 -3.99
N ASN A 125 1.50 3.45 -3.56
CA ASN A 125 2.82 3.52 -4.20
C ASN A 125 3.80 2.68 -3.38
N VAL A 126 4.52 1.82 -4.07
CA VAL A 126 5.46 0.87 -3.47
C VAL A 126 6.79 1.02 -4.17
N VAL A 127 7.84 1.22 -3.38
CA VAL A 127 9.21 1.12 -3.85
C VAL A 127 9.84 -0.08 -3.16
N GLY A 128 10.40 -0.97 -3.95
CA GLY A 128 10.98 -2.20 -3.45
C GLY A 128 11.94 -2.85 -4.42
N ARG A 129 12.51 -3.98 -4.00
CA ARG A 129 13.45 -4.77 -4.81
C ARG A 129 12.98 -6.22 -4.88
N ALA A 130 13.21 -6.87 -6.02
CA ALA A 130 12.82 -8.26 -6.20
C ALA A 130 13.66 -9.16 -5.28
N LYS A 131 12.97 -9.89 -4.40
CA LYS A 131 13.56 -10.88 -3.48
C LYS A 131 13.55 -12.26 -4.11
N SER A 132 12.44 -12.60 -4.76
CA SER A 132 12.29 -13.84 -5.52
C SER A 132 11.59 -13.56 -6.86
N PHE A 133 12.05 -14.25 -7.90
CA PHE A 133 11.54 -14.08 -9.26
C PHE A 133 11.51 -15.44 -9.98
N PRO A 134 10.42 -16.20 -9.83
CA PRO A 134 10.23 -17.42 -10.61
C PRO A 134 9.91 -17.05 -12.06
N LEU A 135 10.54 -17.76 -12.99
CA LEU A 135 10.32 -17.62 -14.43
C LEU A 135 9.01 -18.28 -14.91
N GLY A 136 8.26 -18.92 -14.00
CA GLY A 136 7.01 -19.62 -14.28
C GLY A 136 7.17 -21.00 -14.86
N SER A 137 6.04 -21.58 -15.27
CA SER A 137 5.98 -22.88 -15.96
C SER A 137 5.64 -22.70 -17.44
N LEU A 138 6.30 -23.48 -18.31
CA LEU A 138 6.05 -23.49 -19.74
C LEU A 138 5.24 -24.73 -20.11
N GLU A 139 3.91 -24.62 -20.01
CA GLU A 139 2.98 -25.68 -20.41
C GLU A 139 2.13 -25.21 -21.60
N PRO A 140 2.06 -25.99 -22.71
CA PRO A 140 1.24 -25.62 -23.87
C PRO A 140 -0.23 -25.38 -23.48
N GLY A 141 -0.74 -24.20 -23.79
CA GLY A 141 -2.14 -23.83 -23.53
C GLY A 141 -2.46 -23.43 -22.08
N LYS A 142 -1.48 -23.35 -21.18
CA LYS A 142 -1.67 -22.82 -19.82
C LYS A 142 -1.00 -21.46 -19.63
N LYS A 143 -1.50 -20.71 -18.64
CA LYS A 143 -0.86 -19.47 -18.18
C LYS A 143 0.45 -19.81 -17.47
N GLN A 144 1.45 -18.96 -17.66
CA GLN A 144 2.79 -19.17 -17.12
C GLN A 144 2.89 -18.97 -15.60
N GLY A 145 1.96 -18.18 -15.02
CA GLY A 145 1.74 -18.09 -13.57
C GLY A 145 2.99 -17.68 -12.79
N ASN A 146 3.50 -16.48 -13.03
CA ASN A 146 4.68 -15.96 -12.33
C ASN A 146 4.24 -15.24 -11.06
N GLU A 147 4.58 -15.74 -9.88
CA GLU A 147 4.40 -15.05 -8.59
C GLU A 147 5.72 -14.42 -8.16
N GLN A 148 5.77 -13.11 -8.04
CA GLN A 148 6.98 -12.38 -7.67
C GLN A 148 6.84 -11.79 -6.29
N GLU A 149 7.93 -11.85 -5.52
CA GLU A 149 7.99 -11.24 -4.20
C GLU A 149 8.97 -10.07 -4.20
N LEU A 150 8.47 -8.90 -3.82
CA LEU A 150 9.22 -7.67 -3.67
C LEU A 150 9.41 -7.37 -2.19
N GLU A 151 10.65 -7.12 -1.78
CA GLU A 151 10.96 -6.51 -0.50
C GLU A 151 10.69 -5.01 -0.59
N VAL A 152 9.75 -4.52 0.21
CA VAL A 152 9.29 -3.12 0.20
C VAL A 152 10.15 -2.27 1.13
N THR A 153 10.81 -1.27 0.54
CA THR A 153 11.60 -0.27 1.26
C THR A 153 10.80 0.98 1.59
N ARG A 154 9.85 1.34 0.72
CA ARG A 154 8.94 2.46 0.94
C ARG A 154 7.52 2.12 0.48
N LEU A 155 6.54 2.48 1.31
CA LEU A 155 5.12 2.30 1.09
C LEU A 155 4.40 3.63 1.33
N GLU A 156 3.57 4.05 0.39
CA GLU A 156 2.72 5.22 0.50
C GLU A 156 1.28 4.82 0.16
N VAL A 157 0.33 5.16 1.03
CA VAL A 157 -1.09 4.89 0.84
C VAL A 157 -1.84 6.21 0.84
N LEU A 158 -2.49 6.49 -0.28
CA LEU A 158 -3.30 7.65 -0.53
C LEU A 158 -4.76 7.21 -0.70
N LEU A 159 -5.67 7.82 0.05
CA LEU A 159 -7.11 7.60 -0.07
C LEU A 159 -7.77 8.91 -0.44
N ASP A 160 -8.44 8.96 -1.60
CA ASP A 160 -9.02 10.18 -2.19
C ASP A 160 -8.00 11.34 -2.33
N GLY A 161 -6.73 11.00 -2.51
CA GLY A 161 -5.64 11.97 -2.60
C GLY A 161 -5.10 12.48 -1.26
N GLU A 162 -5.62 12.01 -0.11
CA GLU A 162 -5.02 12.27 1.20
C GLU A 162 -4.01 11.17 1.57
N GLU A 163 -2.80 11.54 1.98
CA GLU A 163 -1.78 10.62 2.53
C GLU A 163 -2.28 10.07 3.87
N LYS A 164 -2.59 8.76 3.91
CA LYS A 164 -3.02 8.05 5.12
C LYS A 164 -1.85 7.37 5.81
N LEU A 165 -0.93 6.83 5.02
CA LEU A 165 0.24 6.16 5.52
C LEU A 165 1.43 6.44 4.60
N LEU A 166 2.56 6.77 5.21
CA LEU A 166 3.84 6.76 4.53
C LEU A 166 4.88 6.09 5.43
N VAL A 167 5.45 5.01 4.94
CA VAL A 167 6.55 4.28 5.56
C VAL A 167 7.74 4.36 4.63
N ASP A 168 8.85 4.90 5.10
CA ASP A 168 10.14 4.90 4.40
C ASP A 168 11.23 4.44 5.36
N LYS A 169 11.69 3.20 5.16
CA LYS A 169 12.69 2.56 6.01
C LYS A 169 14.08 3.18 5.86
N LEU A 170 14.41 3.70 4.69
CA LEU A 170 15.74 4.27 4.41
C LEU A 170 15.88 5.67 5.00
N ASN A 171 14.79 6.44 4.99
CA ASN A 171 14.76 7.81 5.49
C ASN A 171 14.19 7.95 6.90
N PHE A 172 13.89 6.84 7.60
CA PHE A 172 13.28 6.84 8.93
C PHE A 172 11.98 7.65 9.01
N ILE A 173 11.10 7.52 8.01
CA ILE A 173 9.81 8.22 7.98
C ILE A 173 8.71 7.22 8.27
N HIS A 174 7.90 7.51 9.28
CA HIS A 174 6.69 6.75 9.57
C HIS A 174 5.56 7.73 9.90
N ARG A 175 4.80 8.10 8.88
CA ARG A 175 3.69 9.05 8.96
C ARG A 175 2.35 8.33 8.89
N VAL A 176 1.49 8.61 9.86
CA VAL A 176 0.12 8.09 9.94
C VAL A 176 -0.85 9.27 10.01
N ASP A 177 -1.78 9.36 9.07
CA ASP A 177 -2.74 10.48 8.93
C ASP A 177 -2.06 11.87 9.03
N GLY A 178 -0.86 12.00 8.43
CA GLY A 178 -0.05 13.21 8.43
C GLY A 178 0.79 13.46 9.70
N THR A 179 0.70 12.61 10.73
CA THR A 179 1.53 12.70 11.94
C THR A 179 2.77 11.83 11.81
N ASP A 180 3.95 12.44 11.89
CA ASP A 180 5.23 11.72 11.80
C ASP A 180 5.70 11.22 13.17
N LEU A 181 5.69 9.90 13.34
CA LEU A 181 6.07 9.25 14.60
C LEU A 181 7.60 9.23 14.80
N LEU A 182 8.38 9.37 13.74
CA LEU A 182 9.84 9.29 13.78
C LEU A 182 10.52 10.66 13.65
N ALA A 183 9.77 11.76 13.59
CA ALA A 183 10.33 13.11 13.47
C ALA A 183 11.33 13.43 14.59
N THR A 184 10.98 13.16 15.84
CA THR A 184 11.87 13.39 16.99
C THR A 184 13.09 12.48 16.93
N VAL A 185 12.92 11.22 16.52
CA VAL A 185 14.01 10.25 16.42
C VAL A 185 15.02 10.67 15.35
N ARG A 186 14.54 11.13 14.19
CA ARG A 186 15.43 11.67 13.13
C ARG A 186 16.22 12.88 13.61
N ALA A 187 15.57 13.81 14.31
CA ALA A 187 16.25 14.96 14.90
C ALA A 187 17.34 14.54 15.92
N GLN A 188 17.06 13.52 16.74
CA GLN A 188 18.02 12.96 17.70
C GLN A 188 19.20 12.27 17.02
N MET A 189 18.99 11.63 15.87
CA MET A 189 20.04 10.96 15.09
C MET A 189 20.82 11.89 14.16
N GLY A 190 20.50 13.19 14.15
CA GLY A 190 21.13 14.16 13.25
C GLY A 190 20.74 14.00 11.78
N LEU A 191 19.69 13.22 11.49
CA LEU A 191 19.06 13.11 10.17
C LEU A 191 18.12 14.30 9.98
N ASN A 192 18.68 15.49 9.86
CA ASN A 192 17.92 16.70 9.55
C ASN A 192 17.74 16.78 8.03
N VAL A 193 16.51 16.54 7.57
CA VAL A 193 16.02 17.01 6.26
C VAL A 193 15.05 18.15 6.53
#